data_AF-A0A2H9MJF4-F1
#
_entry.id   AF-A0A2H9MJF4-F1
#
_cell.length_a   1.000
_cell.length_b   1.000
_cell.length_c   1.000
_cell.angle_alpha   90.00
_cell.angle_beta   90.00
_cell.angle_gamma   90.00
#
_symmetry.space_group_name_H-M   'P 1'
#
loop_
_entity.id
_entity.type
_entity.pdbx_description
1 polymer ?
#
loop_
_entity_poly.entity_id
_entity_poly.type
_entity_poly.pdbx_seq_one_letter_code
_entity_poly.pdbx_strand_id
1 'polypeptide(L)'
;NETLGRFLSAILAEKIGSVQLKTDPYRVVLQLQVVNQKLLEDILLKTKPEDVDFYLEKNLSESRLFQWRFIHVAKRFGAIRKDAEYGKVRLSKIIDLYSGTPLWNETLREIKTDKLDVDLVHDFLKKLKEKRLSLIFRKGLSPLGEIGIKERPELIGSGKPDLQILDIFAKRLDEKRIRLICLNCGDWSQVYSVGELPEEIRCSKCHAKLVGMAGRTQIEAQEYVRKKLAGKALGAEEERRYEHLSGTSDLIIVYGKKAVRALAARGVGVTTAKRILRGVYFDDKSFLKALLNAERNYIRNRKFWS
;
A
#
# COMPACT_ATOMS: atom_id res chain seq x y z
N ASN A 1 4.55 27.58 4.37
CA ASN A 1 3.89 26.62 3.46
C ASN A 1 2.65 25.96 4.04
N GLU A 2 2.71 25.38 5.24
CA GLU A 2 1.53 24.74 5.88
C GLU A 2 0.33 25.68 5.95
N THR A 3 0.52 26.89 6.49
CA THR A 3 -0.53 27.91 6.58
C THR A 3 -1.10 28.27 5.21
N LEU A 4 -0.24 28.63 4.25
CA LEU A 4 -0.65 29.03 2.91
C LEU A 4 -1.42 27.91 2.20
N GLY A 5 -0.93 26.67 2.30
CA GLY A 5 -1.58 25.51 1.72
C GLY A 5 -2.96 25.24 2.30
N ARG A 6 -3.12 25.36 3.62
CA ARG A 6 -4.42 25.22 4.29
C ARG A 6 -5.39 26.33 3.90
N PHE A 7 -4.91 27.57 3.86
CA PHE A 7 -5.68 28.73 3.42
C PHE A 7 -6.20 28.54 1.98
N LEU A 8 -5.31 28.16 1.04
CA LEU A 8 -5.69 27.90 -0.34
C LEU A 8 -6.66 26.72 -0.46
N SER A 9 -6.39 25.63 0.26
CA SER A 9 -7.27 24.46 0.28
C SER A 9 -8.65 24.79 0.83
N ALA A 10 -8.75 25.64 1.86
CA ALA A 10 -10.02 26.07 2.45
C ALA A 10 -10.87 26.85 1.45
N ILE A 11 -10.30 27.87 0.80
CA ILE A 11 -11.03 28.70 -0.18
C ILE A 11 -11.41 27.88 -1.42
N LEU A 12 -10.50 27.04 -1.90
CA LEU A 12 -10.79 26.17 -3.04
C LEU A 12 -11.86 25.14 -2.70
N ALA A 13 -11.87 24.59 -1.48
CA ALA A 13 -12.86 23.62 -1.06
C ALA A 13 -14.29 24.15 -1.16
N GLU A 14 -14.51 25.41 -0.79
CA GLU A 14 -15.82 26.07 -0.91
C GLU A 14 -16.27 26.28 -2.36
N LYS A 15 -15.33 26.44 -3.29
CA LYS A 15 -15.64 26.80 -4.69
C LYS A 15 -15.69 25.61 -5.64
N ILE A 16 -14.83 24.62 -5.46
CA ILE A 16 -14.64 23.48 -6.38
C ILE A 16 -14.74 22.12 -5.70
N GLY A 17 -15.06 22.06 -4.41
CA GLY A 17 -15.21 20.82 -3.66
C GLY A 17 -13.88 20.25 -3.15
N SER A 18 -13.84 18.96 -2.85
CA SER A 18 -12.74 18.33 -2.09
C SER A 18 -11.35 18.62 -2.66
N VAL A 19 -10.46 19.17 -1.82
CA VAL A 19 -9.06 19.47 -2.13
C VAL A 19 -8.15 18.61 -1.25
N GLN A 20 -7.19 17.94 -1.88
CA GLN A 20 -6.12 17.27 -1.15
C GLN A 20 -4.89 18.18 -1.08
N LEU A 21 -4.37 18.34 0.14
CA LEU A 21 -3.22 19.19 0.44
C LEU A 21 -2.02 18.32 0.85
N LYS A 22 -0.88 18.54 0.21
CA LYS A 22 0.44 18.09 0.68
C LYS A 22 1.38 19.29 0.72
N THR A 23 2.18 19.37 1.77
CA THR A 23 3.10 20.48 2.04
C THR A 23 4.47 19.92 2.42
N ASP A 24 5.52 20.66 2.06
CA ASP A 24 6.87 20.46 2.55
C ASP A 24 7.56 21.84 2.71
N PRO A 25 8.83 21.90 3.18
CA PRO A 25 9.53 23.17 3.37
C PRO A 25 9.66 24.03 2.11
N TYR A 26 9.54 23.45 0.92
CA TYR A 26 9.78 24.13 -0.36
C TYR A 26 8.53 24.28 -1.24
N ARG A 27 7.48 23.45 -1.05
CA ARG A 27 6.33 23.43 -1.95
C ARG A 27 5.00 23.20 -1.25
N VAL A 28 3.95 23.68 -1.92
CA VAL A 28 2.54 23.45 -1.60
C VAL A 28 1.92 22.73 -2.80
N VAL A 29 1.50 21.48 -2.61
CA VAL A 29 0.86 20.65 -3.64
C VAL A 29 -0.62 20.56 -3.34
N LEU A 30 -1.43 21.04 -4.29
CA LEU A 30 -2.88 20.97 -4.24
C LEU A 30 -3.37 20.03 -5.33
N GLN A 31 -4.07 18.97 -4.95
CA GLN A 31 -4.74 18.07 -5.88
C GLN A 31 -6.23 18.39 -5.90
N LEU A 32 -6.69 18.77 -7.09
CA LEU A 32 -8.03 19.28 -7.38
C LEU A 32 -8.69 18.37 -8.43
N GLN A 33 -10.02 18.27 -8.40
CA GLN A 33 -10.76 17.59 -9.47
C GLN A 33 -10.74 18.40 -10.78
N VAL A 34 -10.82 19.71 -10.67
CA VAL A 34 -10.75 20.65 -11.79
C VAL A 34 -9.72 21.71 -11.48
N VAL A 35 -8.69 21.81 -12.31
CA VAL A 35 -7.64 22.83 -12.17
C VAL A 35 -8.08 24.09 -12.92
N ASN A 36 -8.31 25.17 -12.17
CA ASN A 36 -8.61 26.49 -12.74
C ASN A 36 -7.53 27.49 -12.31
N GLN A 37 -6.65 27.85 -13.26
CA GLN A 37 -5.54 28.77 -13.02
C GLN A 37 -6.03 30.17 -12.63
N LYS A 38 -7.04 30.71 -13.35
CA LYS A 38 -7.59 32.04 -13.07
C LYS A 38 -8.20 32.11 -11.68
N LEU A 39 -8.83 31.03 -11.24
CA LEU A 39 -9.36 30.95 -9.89
C LEU A 39 -8.26 31.06 -8.83
N LEU A 40 -7.15 30.33 -9.02
CA LEU A 40 -6.02 30.38 -8.08
C LEU A 40 -5.35 31.77 -8.07
N GLU A 41 -5.20 32.37 -9.23
CA GLU A 41 -4.71 33.74 -9.38
C GLU A 41 -5.61 34.75 -8.66
N ASP A 42 -6.93 34.65 -8.86
CA ASP A 42 -7.92 35.48 -8.20
C ASP A 42 -7.87 35.34 -6.68
N ILE A 43 -7.74 34.12 -6.16
CA ILE A 43 -7.62 33.89 -4.71
C ILE A 43 -6.36 34.57 -4.16
N LEU A 44 -5.22 34.41 -4.82
CA LEU A 44 -3.95 34.97 -4.35
C LEU A 44 -3.91 36.51 -4.42
N LEU A 45 -4.54 37.12 -5.45
CA LEU A 45 -4.46 38.55 -5.68
C LEU A 45 -5.64 39.35 -5.07
N LYS A 46 -6.85 38.77 -5.01
CA LYS A 46 -8.06 39.49 -4.58
C LYS A 46 -8.38 39.26 -3.10
N THR A 47 -8.05 38.11 -2.52
CA THR A 47 -8.37 37.85 -1.10
C THR A 47 -7.62 38.81 -0.20
N LYS A 48 -8.31 39.44 0.76
CA LYS A 48 -7.68 40.38 1.70
C LYS A 48 -6.82 39.61 2.70
N PRO A 49 -5.60 40.07 3.03
CA PRO A 49 -4.77 39.42 4.04
C PRO A 49 -5.53 39.19 5.36
N GLU A 50 -6.40 40.12 5.74
CA GLU A 50 -7.19 40.07 6.97
C GLU A 50 -8.22 38.92 6.99
N ASP A 51 -8.58 38.36 5.83
CA ASP A 51 -9.55 37.25 5.73
C ASP A 51 -8.89 35.88 5.98
N VAL A 52 -7.55 35.80 6.06
CA VAL A 52 -6.82 34.52 6.17
C VAL A 52 -7.21 33.75 7.44
N ASP A 53 -7.29 34.45 8.59
CA ASP A 53 -7.70 33.85 9.86
C ASP A 53 -9.08 33.20 9.76
N PHE A 54 -10.04 33.90 9.17
CA PHE A 54 -11.41 33.44 9.01
C PHE A 54 -11.48 32.13 8.20
N TYR A 55 -10.77 32.07 7.06
CA TYR A 55 -10.76 30.88 6.21
C TYR A 55 -10.02 29.70 6.84
N LEU A 56 -8.95 29.97 7.61
CA LEU A 56 -8.24 28.94 8.34
C LEU A 56 -9.13 28.32 9.42
N GLU A 57 -9.76 29.13 10.28
CA GLU A 57 -10.57 28.64 11.39
C GLU A 57 -11.73 27.74 10.93
N LYS A 58 -12.44 28.14 9.87
CA LYS A 58 -13.63 27.43 9.37
C LYS A 58 -13.36 25.98 8.97
N ASN A 59 -12.18 25.69 8.42
CA ASN A 59 -11.80 24.35 7.95
C ASN A 59 -10.83 23.63 8.89
N LEU A 60 -10.15 24.35 9.78
CA LEU A 60 -9.15 23.75 10.66
C LEU A 60 -9.80 22.77 11.62
N SER A 61 -11.00 23.07 12.14
CA SER A 61 -11.75 22.23 13.08
C SER A 61 -12.01 20.80 12.57
N GLU A 62 -12.31 20.65 11.28
CA GLU A 62 -12.55 19.36 10.65
C GLU A 62 -11.25 18.58 10.35
N SER A 63 -10.10 19.26 10.44
CA SER A 63 -8.81 18.66 10.11
C SER A 63 -8.34 17.64 11.15
N ARG A 64 -7.60 16.63 10.68
CA ARG A 64 -6.94 15.65 11.56
C ARG A 64 -5.95 16.31 12.53
N LEU A 65 -5.34 17.42 12.13
CA LEU A 65 -4.42 18.19 12.97
C LEU A 65 -5.15 18.76 14.18
N PHE A 66 -6.32 19.37 13.95
CA PHE A 66 -7.13 19.92 15.02
C PHE A 66 -7.66 18.83 15.93
N GLN A 67 -8.20 17.75 15.36
CA GLN A 67 -8.65 16.58 16.12
C GLN A 67 -7.57 16.02 17.05
N TRP A 68 -6.36 15.86 16.52
CA TRP A 68 -5.22 15.40 17.30
C TRP A 68 -4.87 16.37 18.42
N ARG A 69 -4.74 17.67 18.11
CA ARG A 69 -4.37 18.68 19.11
C ARG A 69 -5.45 18.85 20.18
N PHE A 70 -6.72 18.84 19.80
CA PHE A 70 -7.86 18.92 20.69
C PHE A 70 -7.80 17.84 21.77
N ILE A 71 -7.47 16.58 21.42
CA ILE A 71 -7.32 15.51 22.42
C ILE A 71 -6.25 15.86 23.47
N HIS A 72 -5.10 16.40 23.05
CA HIS A 72 -4.02 16.77 23.96
C HIS A 72 -4.43 17.91 24.88
N VAL A 73 -5.08 18.94 24.34
CA VAL A 73 -5.57 20.09 25.12
C VAL A 73 -6.67 19.60 26.08
N ALA A 74 -7.61 18.78 25.60
CA ALA A 74 -8.72 18.25 26.40
C ALA A 74 -8.23 17.36 27.56
N LYS A 75 -7.15 16.61 27.37
CA LYS A 75 -6.47 15.87 28.45
C LYS A 75 -5.87 16.79 29.50
N ARG A 76 -5.26 17.91 29.09
CA ARG A 76 -4.70 18.90 30.03
C ARG A 76 -5.79 19.66 30.78
N PHE A 77 -6.90 19.94 30.11
CA PHE A 77 -8.09 20.57 30.71
C PHE A 77 -8.90 19.61 31.61
N GLY A 78 -8.57 18.32 31.63
CA GLY A 78 -9.31 17.31 32.39
C GLY A 78 -10.67 16.93 31.80
N ALA A 79 -11.04 17.48 30.64
CA ALA A 79 -12.26 17.11 29.90
C ALA A 79 -12.19 15.65 29.40
N ILE A 80 -10.98 15.10 29.25
CA ILE A 80 -10.74 13.73 28.80
C ILE A 80 -9.73 13.05 29.74
N ARG A 81 -10.03 11.81 30.17
CA ARG A 81 -9.10 10.99 30.96
C ARG A 81 -7.83 10.67 30.17
N LYS A 82 -6.68 10.61 30.86
CA LYS A 82 -5.35 10.40 30.24
C LYS A 82 -5.24 9.05 29.51
N ASP A 83 -5.93 8.03 30.00
CA ASP A 83 -5.96 6.64 29.53
C ASP A 83 -7.10 6.33 28.57
N ALA A 84 -7.92 7.31 28.17
CA ALA A 84 -9.07 7.02 27.32
C ALA A 84 -8.64 6.60 25.90
N GLU A 85 -9.32 5.60 25.34
CA GLU A 85 -9.10 5.11 23.98
C GLU A 85 -10.07 5.78 22.99
N TYR A 86 -9.54 6.47 21.97
CA TYR A 86 -10.36 7.28 21.04
C TYR A 86 -10.65 6.60 19.70
N GLY A 87 -10.08 5.42 19.44
CA GLY A 87 -10.14 4.77 18.12
C GLY A 87 -11.54 4.34 17.66
N LYS A 88 -12.53 4.31 18.56
CA LYS A 88 -13.91 3.88 18.29
C LYS A 88 -14.94 5.02 18.31
N VAL A 89 -14.53 6.26 18.58
CA VAL A 89 -15.45 7.39 18.82
C VAL A 89 -15.43 8.37 17.64
N ARG A 90 -16.61 8.92 17.29
CA ARG A 90 -16.71 10.03 16.34
C ARG A 90 -16.23 11.32 17.00
N LEU A 91 -14.92 11.51 17.05
CA LEU A 91 -14.27 12.65 17.71
C LEU A 91 -14.74 14.01 17.19
N SER A 92 -15.11 14.11 15.91
CA SER A 92 -15.68 15.34 15.32
C SER A 92 -16.89 15.84 16.10
N LYS A 93 -17.85 14.95 16.41
CA LYS A 93 -19.05 15.34 17.17
C LYS A 93 -18.73 15.84 18.57
N ILE A 94 -17.69 15.30 19.21
CA ILE A 94 -17.25 15.78 20.54
C ILE A 94 -16.67 17.16 20.40
N ILE A 95 -15.79 17.36 19.42
CA ILE A 95 -15.16 18.64 19.13
C ILE A 95 -16.22 19.72 18.89
N ASP A 96 -17.27 19.41 18.12
CA ASP A 96 -18.37 20.34 17.83
C ASP A 96 -19.11 20.81 19.10
N LEU A 97 -19.29 19.92 20.09
CA LEU A 97 -19.91 20.27 21.39
C LEU A 97 -19.08 21.27 22.20
N TYR A 98 -17.77 21.31 21.98
CA TYR A 98 -16.86 22.23 22.66
C TYR A 98 -16.61 23.50 21.85
N SER A 99 -17.27 23.70 20.71
CA SER A 99 -17.12 24.92 19.91
C SER A 99 -17.43 26.17 20.74
N GLY A 100 -16.55 27.17 20.68
CA GLY A 100 -16.65 28.41 21.47
C GLY A 100 -16.25 28.30 22.94
N THR A 101 -15.88 27.11 23.44
CA THR A 101 -15.37 26.95 24.81
C THR A 101 -13.90 27.36 24.95
N PRO A 102 -13.39 27.63 26.16
CA PRO A 102 -11.96 27.87 26.38
C PRO A 102 -11.06 26.75 25.85
N LEU A 103 -11.51 25.49 25.93
CA LEU A 103 -10.81 24.33 25.38
C LEU A 103 -10.63 24.44 23.86
N TRP A 104 -11.68 24.85 23.15
CA TRP A 104 -11.63 25.06 21.71
C TRP A 104 -10.69 26.21 21.33
N ASN A 105 -10.83 27.34 22.02
CA ASN A 105 -10.01 28.53 21.77
C ASN A 105 -8.52 28.26 22.02
N GLU A 106 -8.20 27.52 23.09
CA GLU A 106 -6.82 27.12 23.35
C GLU A 106 -6.28 26.15 22.30
N THR A 107 -7.12 25.24 21.80
CA THR A 107 -6.74 24.34 20.71
C THR A 107 -6.40 25.12 19.44
N LEU A 108 -7.24 26.10 19.06
CA LEU A 108 -6.97 26.99 17.93
C LEU A 108 -5.67 27.76 18.14
N ARG A 109 -5.50 28.38 19.31
CA ARG A 109 -4.30 29.14 19.67
C ARG A 109 -3.04 28.29 19.53
N GLU A 110 -2.99 27.09 20.12
CA GLU A 110 -1.81 26.23 20.02
C GLU A 110 -1.49 25.81 18.58
N ILE A 111 -2.51 25.56 17.74
CA ILE A 111 -2.24 25.23 16.33
C ILE A 111 -1.71 26.45 15.59
N LYS A 112 -2.30 27.63 15.84
CA LYS A 112 -1.87 28.89 15.25
C LYS A 112 -0.47 29.31 15.69
N THR A 113 0.01 28.88 16.86
CA THR A 113 1.35 29.22 17.36
C THR A 113 2.39 28.14 17.03
N ASP A 114 2.06 26.85 17.20
CA ASP A 114 3.03 25.76 17.07
C ASP A 114 3.20 25.27 15.62
N LYS A 115 2.17 25.41 14.79
CA LYS A 115 2.06 24.71 13.50
C LYS A 115 1.80 25.63 12.32
N LEU A 116 1.11 26.73 12.55
CA LEU A 116 0.81 27.72 11.53
C LEU A 116 1.57 29.00 11.84
N ASP A 117 1.92 29.72 10.79
CA ASP A 117 2.43 31.08 10.85
C ASP A 117 1.51 31.92 9.97
N VAL A 118 0.58 32.62 10.61
CA VAL A 118 -0.49 33.40 9.95
C VAL A 118 0.06 34.75 9.51
N ASP A 119 0.85 35.40 10.38
CA ASP A 119 1.48 36.70 10.10
C ASP A 119 2.36 36.65 8.84
N LEU A 120 3.13 35.57 8.66
CA LEU A 120 3.95 35.38 7.47
C LEU A 120 3.11 35.25 6.19
N VAL A 121 1.92 34.63 6.27
CA VAL A 121 1.02 34.55 5.11
C VAL A 121 0.38 35.90 4.81
N HIS A 122 0.03 36.69 5.83
CA HIS A 122 -0.46 38.06 5.64
C HIS A 122 0.59 38.91 4.89
N ASP A 123 1.84 38.87 5.34
CA ASP A 123 2.95 39.58 4.69
C ASP A 123 3.20 39.07 3.26
N PHE A 124 3.15 37.75 3.05
CA PHE A 124 3.26 37.15 1.71
C PHE A 124 2.19 37.66 0.74
N LEU A 125 0.91 37.63 1.14
CA LEU A 125 -0.19 38.13 0.31
C LEU A 125 -0.08 39.64 0.06
N LYS A 126 0.34 40.41 1.07
CA LYS A 126 0.57 41.85 0.93
C LYS A 126 1.67 42.15 -0.09
N LYS A 127 2.83 41.49 0.02
CA LYS A 127 3.95 41.63 -0.93
C LYS A 127 3.57 41.21 -2.34
N LEU A 128 2.71 40.20 -2.49
CA LEU A 128 2.19 39.77 -3.79
C LEU A 128 1.30 40.87 -4.42
N LYS A 129 0.39 41.47 -3.65
CA LYS A 129 -0.46 42.57 -4.10
C LYS A 129 0.31 43.84 -4.44
N GLU A 130 1.33 44.16 -3.65
CA GLU A 130 2.24 45.29 -3.89
C GLU A 130 3.22 45.03 -5.05
N LYS A 131 3.11 43.89 -5.75
CA LYS A 131 4.00 43.46 -6.84
C LYS A 131 5.48 43.38 -6.45
N ARG A 132 5.78 43.24 -5.15
CA ARG A 132 7.13 42.94 -4.63
C ARG A 132 7.50 41.47 -4.84
N LEU A 133 6.51 40.61 -5.03
CA LEU A 133 6.65 39.22 -5.45
C LEU A 133 5.97 39.02 -6.81
N SER A 134 6.63 38.30 -7.72
CA SER A 134 6.06 37.93 -9.02
C SER A 134 5.40 36.56 -8.97
N LEU A 135 4.15 36.46 -9.45
CA LEU A 135 3.46 35.19 -9.67
C LEU A 135 3.59 34.76 -11.13
N ILE A 136 4.11 33.56 -11.38
CA ILE A 136 4.31 33.04 -12.74
C ILE A 136 3.63 31.69 -12.88
N PHE A 137 2.73 31.56 -13.85
CA PHE A 137 2.10 30.30 -14.19
C PHE A 137 2.83 29.64 -15.37
N ARG A 138 3.16 28.35 -15.21
CA ARG A 138 3.81 27.53 -16.24
C ARG A 138 2.94 26.30 -16.50
N LYS A 139 2.85 25.88 -17.77
CA LYS A 139 2.19 24.63 -18.14
C LYS A 139 3.11 23.45 -17.82
N GLY A 140 2.54 22.37 -17.30
CA GLY A 140 3.28 21.16 -16.92
C GLY A 140 3.95 21.27 -15.54
N LEU A 141 4.61 20.18 -15.13
CA LEU A 141 5.34 20.12 -13.87
C LEU A 141 6.79 20.58 -14.11
N SER A 142 7.31 21.41 -13.20
CA SER A 142 8.75 21.70 -13.16
C SER A 142 9.51 20.49 -12.59
N PRO A 143 10.84 20.39 -12.76
CA PRO A 143 11.63 19.33 -12.12
C PRO A 143 11.42 19.26 -10.59
N LEU A 144 11.29 20.41 -9.92
CA LEU A 144 10.95 20.47 -8.48
C LEU A 144 9.52 20.00 -8.19
N GLY A 145 8.56 20.33 -9.07
CA GLY A 145 7.19 19.86 -8.98
C GLY A 145 7.08 18.33 -9.17
N GLU A 146 7.84 17.78 -10.12
CA GLU A 146 7.89 16.33 -10.35
C GLU A 146 8.39 15.58 -9.13
N ILE A 147 9.47 16.03 -8.50
CA ILE A 147 9.98 15.41 -7.26
C ILE A 147 8.91 15.45 -6.16
N GLY A 148 8.10 16.51 -6.10
CA GLY A 148 7.11 16.71 -5.05
C GLY A 148 5.93 15.74 -5.13
N ILE A 149 5.61 15.33 -6.36
CA ILE A 149 4.59 14.33 -6.68
C ILE A 149 5.18 12.91 -6.62
N LYS A 150 6.42 12.74 -7.09
CA LYS A 150 7.15 11.45 -7.08
C LYS A 150 7.67 11.06 -5.70
N GLU A 151 7.65 11.99 -4.74
CA GLU A 151 8.19 11.78 -3.41
C GLU A 151 7.59 10.52 -2.78
N ARG A 152 8.44 9.51 -2.73
CA ARG A 152 8.26 8.28 -1.98
C ARG A 152 8.05 8.71 -0.53
N PRO A 153 7.07 8.14 0.19
CA PRO A 153 6.96 8.40 1.62
C PRO A 153 8.33 8.18 2.26
N GLU A 154 8.84 9.20 2.95
CA GLU A 154 9.97 9.04 3.87
C GLU A 154 9.64 7.86 4.79
N LEU A 155 10.41 6.79 4.65
CA LEU A 155 10.24 5.57 5.43
C LEU A 155 10.77 5.82 6.85
N ILE A 156 9.95 6.44 7.69
CA ILE A 156 10.12 6.45 9.15
C ILE A 156 9.06 5.52 9.75
N GLY A 157 9.46 4.29 10.07
CA GLY A 157 8.73 3.39 10.97
C GLY A 157 7.44 2.73 10.45
N SER A 158 7.16 1.54 10.98
CA SER A 158 6.20 0.55 10.48
C SER A 158 4.73 0.97 10.57
N GLY A 159 4.05 1.14 9.43
CA GLY A 159 2.59 1.35 9.46
C GLY A 159 1.87 1.61 8.14
N LYS A 160 2.27 0.96 7.03
CA LYS A 160 1.45 0.51 5.86
C LYS A 160 2.33 0.28 4.61
N PRO A 161 3.25 -0.69 4.63
CA PRO A 161 4.03 -1.06 3.45
C PRO A 161 3.35 -2.16 2.60
N ASP A 162 2.07 -2.47 2.82
CA ASP A 162 1.48 -3.71 2.27
C ASP A 162 1.39 -3.73 0.75
N LEU A 163 1.06 -2.62 0.07
CA LEU A 163 0.93 -2.65 -1.40
C LEU A 163 2.28 -2.78 -2.11
N GLN A 164 3.30 -2.01 -1.69
CA GLN A 164 4.64 -2.12 -2.27
C GLN A 164 5.32 -3.44 -1.88
N ILE A 165 5.12 -3.94 -0.66
CA ILE A 165 5.59 -5.29 -0.27
C ILE A 165 4.90 -6.34 -1.13
N LEU A 166 3.60 -6.21 -1.40
CA LEU A 166 2.90 -7.15 -2.27
C LEU A 166 3.42 -7.11 -3.70
N ASP A 167 3.75 -5.93 -4.24
CA ASP A 167 4.31 -5.81 -5.58
C ASP A 167 5.71 -6.44 -5.66
N ILE A 168 6.57 -6.20 -4.66
CA ILE A 168 7.90 -6.84 -4.56
C ILE A 168 7.75 -8.36 -4.38
N PHE A 169 6.80 -8.79 -3.55
CA PHE A 169 6.51 -10.20 -3.32
C PHE A 169 6.01 -10.90 -4.59
N ALA A 170 5.12 -10.26 -5.34
CA ALA A 170 4.61 -10.75 -6.62
C ALA A 170 5.74 -10.91 -7.64
N LYS A 171 6.57 -9.88 -7.83
CA LYS A 171 7.75 -9.94 -8.71
C LYS A 171 8.68 -11.09 -8.34
N ARG A 172 8.98 -11.24 -7.04
CA ARG A 172 9.84 -12.32 -6.53
C ARG A 172 9.24 -13.71 -6.79
N LEU A 173 7.92 -13.87 -6.70
CA LEU A 173 7.26 -15.13 -7.04
C LEU A 173 7.36 -15.42 -8.53
N ASP A 174 7.10 -14.41 -9.37
CA ASP A 174 7.10 -14.54 -10.82
C ASP A 174 8.50 -14.81 -11.39
N GLU A 175 9.55 -14.21 -10.81
CA GLU A 175 10.96 -14.44 -11.18
C GLU A 175 11.51 -15.79 -10.68
N LYS A 176 10.78 -16.48 -9.80
CA LYS A 176 11.25 -17.75 -9.24
C LYS A 176 11.31 -18.80 -10.35
N ARG A 177 12.46 -19.46 -10.46
CA ARG A 177 12.66 -20.58 -11.39
C ARG A 177 12.31 -21.91 -10.73
N ILE A 178 11.42 -22.67 -11.37
CA ILE A 178 10.91 -23.97 -10.90
C ILE A 178 11.03 -25.00 -12.01
N ARG A 179 11.19 -26.27 -11.64
CA ARG A 179 11.24 -27.39 -12.59
C ARG A 179 9.85 -28.02 -12.69
N LEU A 180 9.34 -28.15 -13.91
CA LEU A 180 8.11 -28.89 -14.20
C LEU A 180 8.46 -30.25 -14.79
N ILE A 181 7.73 -31.29 -14.38
CA ILE A 181 7.98 -32.68 -14.79
C ILE A 181 6.65 -33.34 -15.12
N CYS A 182 6.57 -34.01 -16.27
CA CYS A 182 5.39 -34.78 -16.61
C CYS A 182 5.37 -36.11 -15.84
N LEU A 183 4.34 -36.33 -15.05
CA LEU A 183 4.13 -37.61 -14.36
C LEU A 183 3.46 -38.66 -15.24
N ASN A 184 2.92 -38.27 -16.40
CA ASN A 184 2.28 -39.20 -17.34
C ASN A 184 3.32 -39.95 -18.20
N CYS A 185 4.26 -39.22 -18.82
CA CYS A 185 5.28 -39.82 -19.68
C CYS A 185 6.69 -39.84 -19.09
N GLY A 186 6.98 -39.08 -18.02
CA GLY A 186 8.32 -39.02 -17.40
C GLY A 186 9.43 -38.38 -18.24
N ASP A 187 9.19 -38.13 -19.53
CA ASP A 187 10.21 -37.71 -20.49
C ASP A 187 10.34 -36.21 -20.69
N TRP A 188 9.41 -35.43 -20.13
CA TRP A 188 9.46 -33.98 -20.15
C TRP A 188 9.85 -33.46 -18.77
N SER A 189 10.97 -32.76 -18.72
CA SER A 189 11.45 -32.01 -17.56
C SER A 189 12.10 -30.72 -18.04
N GLN A 190 11.55 -29.57 -17.66
CA GLN A 190 12.08 -28.26 -18.04
C GLN A 190 11.96 -27.25 -16.90
N VAL A 191 12.81 -26.23 -16.93
CA VAL A 191 12.84 -25.15 -15.93
C VAL A 191 12.17 -23.93 -16.53
N TYR A 192 11.21 -23.36 -15.82
CA TYR A 192 10.47 -22.17 -16.22
C TYR A 192 10.56 -21.10 -15.14
N SER A 193 10.46 -19.84 -15.57
CA SER A 193 10.09 -18.75 -14.67
C SER A 193 8.59 -18.81 -14.40
N VAL A 194 8.15 -18.67 -13.15
CA VAL A 194 6.73 -18.77 -12.80
C VAL A 194 5.88 -17.76 -13.57
N GLY A 195 6.39 -16.55 -13.79
CA GLY A 195 5.68 -15.48 -14.50
C GLY A 195 5.42 -15.79 -15.97
N GLU A 196 6.29 -16.57 -16.62
CA GLU A 196 6.22 -16.93 -18.05
C GLU A 196 5.27 -18.09 -18.34
N LEU A 197 4.81 -18.80 -17.31
CA LEU A 197 3.94 -19.95 -17.49
C LEU A 197 2.56 -19.54 -18.05
N PRO A 198 1.97 -20.35 -18.95
CA PRO A 198 0.58 -20.20 -19.35
C PRO A 198 -0.36 -20.52 -18.17
N GLU A 199 -1.60 -20.03 -18.22
CA GLU A 199 -2.62 -20.34 -17.20
C GLU A 199 -2.87 -21.85 -17.08
N GLU A 200 -2.88 -22.56 -18.20
CA GLU A 200 -2.98 -24.00 -18.27
C GLU A 200 -1.64 -24.65 -18.66
N ILE A 201 -1.16 -25.57 -17.83
CA ILE A 201 0.15 -26.20 -17.99
C ILE A 201 -0.02 -27.60 -18.58
N ARG A 202 0.70 -27.87 -19.68
CA ARG A 202 0.67 -29.16 -20.38
C ARG A 202 2.08 -29.63 -20.72
N CYS A 203 2.26 -30.94 -20.73
CA CYS A 203 3.48 -31.56 -21.22
C CYS A 203 3.67 -31.27 -22.71
N SER A 204 4.84 -30.79 -23.12
CA SER A 204 5.14 -30.52 -24.54
C SER A 204 5.36 -31.79 -25.38
N LYS A 205 5.47 -32.97 -24.75
CA LYS A 205 5.69 -34.26 -25.44
C LYS A 205 4.40 -35.06 -25.61
N CYS A 206 3.62 -35.20 -24.55
CA CYS A 206 2.41 -36.05 -24.55
C CYS A 206 1.11 -35.26 -24.33
N HIS A 207 1.17 -33.93 -24.21
CA HIS A 207 0.03 -33.03 -24.02
C HIS A 207 -0.85 -33.27 -22.78
N ALA A 208 -0.43 -34.19 -21.90
CA ALA A 208 -1.09 -34.46 -20.64
C ALA A 208 -0.97 -33.28 -19.66
N LYS A 209 -2.00 -33.08 -18.83
CA LYS A 209 -2.04 -32.07 -17.75
C LYS A 209 -1.37 -32.54 -16.45
N LEU A 210 -0.97 -33.81 -16.37
CA LEU A 210 -0.35 -34.42 -15.19
C LEU A 210 1.11 -33.95 -15.07
N VAL A 211 1.29 -32.77 -14.50
CA VAL A 211 2.56 -32.05 -14.39
C VAL A 211 2.83 -31.69 -12.93
N GLY A 212 3.91 -32.25 -12.37
CA GLY A 212 4.39 -31.92 -11.03
C GLY A 212 5.41 -30.77 -11.03
N MET A 213 5.53 -30.11 -9.89
CA MET A 213 6.51 -29.05 -9.64
C MET A 213 7.59 -29.49 -8.64
N ALA A 214 8.85 -29.34 -9.03
CA ALA A 214 10.02 -29.55 -8.20
C ALA A 214 10.89 -28.28 -8.12
N GLY A 215 11.80 -28.25 -7.15
CA GLY A 215 12.83 -27.21 -7.06
C GLY A 215 13.75 -27.24 -8.27
N ARG A 216 14.28 -26.08 -8.68
CA ARG A 216 15.21 -25.96 -9.84
C ARG A 216 16.39 -26.93 -9.78
N THR A 217 16.91 -27.21 -8.59
CA THR A 217 18.09 -28.05 -8.39
C THR A 217 17.79 -29.55 -8.34
N GLN A 218 16.52 -29.95 -8.22
CA GLN A 218 16.14 -31.37 -8.09
C GLN A 218 16.09 -32.02 -9.48
N ILE A 219 17.26 -32.38 -10.02
CA ILE A 219 17.40 -32.99 -11.37
C ILE A 219 16.98 -34.46 -11.33
N GLU A 220 17.27 -35.13 -10.22
CA GLU A 220 16.89 -36.50 -9.92
C GLU A 220 15.38 -36.74 -9.95
N ALA A 221 14.58 -35.66 -9.94
CA ALA A 221 13.13 -35.73 -10.00
C ALA A 221 12.59 -36.39 -11.26
N GLN A 222 13.31 -36.31 -12.38
CA GLN A 222 12.92 -37.03 -13.58
C GLN A 222 13.19 -38.54 -13.46
N GLU A 223 14.24 -38.94 -12.75
CA GLU A 223 14.68 -40.33 -12.66
C GLU A 223 13.72 -41.17 -11.83
N TYR A 224 13.32 -40.69 -10.65
CA TYR A 224 12.37 -41.45 -9.82
C TYR A 224 10.97 -41.51 -10.44
N VAL A 225 10.54 -40.49 -11.21
CA VAL A 225 9.28 -40.54 -11.97
C VAL A 225 9.33 -41.63 -13.03
N ARG A 226 10.44 -41.71 -13.80
CA ARG A 226 10.65 -42.76 -14.79
C ARG A 226 10.70 -44.15 -14.15
N LYS A 227 11.38 -44.31 -13.01
CA LYS A 227 11.42 -45.58 -12.26
C LYS A 227 10.00 -46.02 -11.88
N LYS A 228 9.17 -45.11 -11.35
CA LYS A 228 7.77 -45.41 -10.98
C LYS A 228 6.94 -45.84 -12.20
N LEU A 229 7.04 -45.11 -13.32
CA LEU A 229 6.33 -45.44 -14.56
C LEU A 229 6.77 -46.79 -15.16
N ALA A 230 8.03 -47.15 -14.99
CA ALA A 230 8.57 -48.45 -15.40
C ALA A 230 8.25 -49.59 -14.41
N GLY A 231 7.47 -49.35 -13.35
CA GLY A 231 7.12 -50.34 -12.34
C GLY A 231 8.27 -50.77 -11.42
N LYS A 232 9.37 -50.00 -11.37
CA LYS A 232 10.52 -50.29 -10.51
C LYS A 232 10.25 -49.80 -9.08
N ALA A 233 10.74 -50.56 -8.10
CA ALA A 233 10.66 -50.14 -6.70
C ALA A 233 11.44 -48.84 -6.47
N LEU A 234 10.82 -47.91 -5.75
CA LEU A 234 11.46 -46.68 -5.28
C LEU A 234 11.99 -46.89 -3.86
N GLY A 235 13.12 -46.27 -3.54
CA GLY A 235 13.57 -46.18 -2.15
C GLY A 235 12.59 -45.36 -1.30
N ALA A 236 12.64 -45.51 0.02
CA ALA A 236 11.72 -44.80 0.93
C ALA A 236 11.76 -43.26 0.78
N GLU A 237 12.94 -42.69 0.46
CA GLU A 237 13.07 -41.26 0.20
C GLU A 237 12.54 -40.85 -1.19
N GLU A 238 12.79 -41.67 -2.22
CA GLU A 238 12.25 -41.44 -3.58
C GLU A 238 10.72 -41.51 -3.60
N GLU A 239 10.13 -42.45 -2.86
CA GLU A 239 8.67 -42.58 -2.73
C GLU A 239 8.07 -41.33 -2.09
N ARG A 240 8.64 -40.83 -0.97
CA ARG A 240 8.19 -39.58 -0.35
C ARG A 240 8.29 -38.37 -1.28
N ARG A 241 9.38 -38.28 -2.06
CA ARG A 241 9.56 -37.20 -3.05
C ARG A 241 8.57 -37.32 -4.20
N TYR A 242 8.28 -38.53 -4.65
CA TYR A 242 7.29 -38.82 -5.68
C TYR A 242 5.87 -38.47 -5.20
N GLU A 243 5.48 -38.86 -3.99
CA GLU A 243 4.19 -38.50 -3.39
C GLU A 243 4.03 -36.98 -3.28
N HIS A 244 5.07 -36.27 -2.85
CA HIS A 244 5.06 -34.81 -2.83
C HIS A 244 4.84 -34.23 -4.23
N LEU A 245 5.56 -34.76 -5.23
CA LEU A 245 5.45 -34.32 -6.62
C LEU A 245 4.05 -34.61 -7.20
N SER A 246 3.48 -35.77 -6.89
CA SER A 246 2.09 -36.13 -7.23
C SER A 246 1.10 -35.14 -6.62
N GLY A 247 1.25 -34.82 -5.34
CA GLY A 247 0.41 -33.82 -4.67
C GLY A 247 0.53 -32.41 -5.27
N THR A 248 1.69 -32.02 -5.78
CA THR A 248 1.80 -30.76 -6.55
C THR A 248 1.07 -30.83 -7.89
N SER A 249 1.12 -31.98 -8.58
CA SER A 249 0.43 -32.19 -9.84
C SER A 249 -1.08 -32.10 -9.70
N ASP A 250 -1.65 -32.65 -8.62
CA ASP A 250 -3.09 -32.57 -8.36
C ASP A 250 -3.57 -31.11 -8.25
N LEU A 251 -2.77 -30.25 -7.61
CA LEU A 251 -3.08 -28.83 -7.50
C LEU A 251 -2.93 -28.10 -8.84
N ILE A 252 -1.91 -28.44 -9.61
CA ILE A 252 -1.63 -27.82 -10.92
C ILE A 252 -2.71 -28.18 -11.94
N ILE A 253 -3.22 -29.42 -11.92
CA ILE A 253 -4.33 -29.84 -12.80
C ILE A 253 -5.57 -28.98 -12.58
N VAL A 254 -5.90 -28.68 -11.31
CA VAL A 254 -7.13 -27.96 -10.95
C VAL A 254 -6.98 -26.44 -11.06
N TYR A 255 -5.86 -25.88 -10.60
CA TYR A 255 -5.68 -24.42 -10.46
C TYR A 255 -4.63 -23.83 -11.40
N GLY A 256 -3.96 -24.64 -12.23
CA GLY A 256 -3.02 -24.18 -13.25
C GLY A 256 -1.88 -23.34 -12.69
N LYS A 257 -1.56 -22.23 -13.37
CA LYS A 257 -0.52 -21.27 -12.96
C LYS A 257 -0.69 -20.77 -11.52
N LYS A 258 -1.93 -20.62 -11.05
CA LYS A 258 -2.22 -20.15 -9.69
C LYS A 258 -1.70 -21.14 -8.62
N ALA A 259 -1.76 -22.45 -8.89
CA ALA A 259 -1.15 -23.45 -8.01
C ALA A 259 0.38 -23.34 -8.00
N VAL A 260 1.00 -23.14 -9.16
CA VAL A 260 2.46 -22.96 -9.24
C VAL A 260 2.90 -21.72 -8.46
N ARG A 261 2.20 -20.59 -8.59
CA ARG A 261 2.45 -19.39 -7.78
C ARG A 261 2.33 -19.65 -6.27
N ALA A 262 1.33 -20.43 -5.86
CA ALA A 262 1.15 -20.78 -4.45
C ALA A 262 2.32 -21.63 -3.91
N LEU A 263 2.69 -22.68 -4.64
CA LEU A 263 3.78 -23.59 -4.26
C LEU A 263 5.17 -22.94 -4.39
N ALA A 264 5.28 -21.86 -5.17
CA ALA A 264 6.50 -21.04 -5.27
C ALA A 264 6.76 -20.21 -4.00
N ALA A 265 5.75 -19.93 -3.16
CA ALA A 265 5.94 -19.20 -1.91
C ALA A 265 6.73 -20.02 -0.88
N ARG A 266 7.57 -19.36 -0.07
CA ARG A 266 8.44 -20.08 0.88
C ARG A 266 7.60 -20.66 2.01
N GLY A 267 7.83 -21.94 2.33
CA GLY A 267 7.10 -22.63 3.40
C GLY A 267 5.68 -23.05 3.03
N VAL A 268 5.26 -22.87 1.77
CA VAL A 268 3.95 -23.30 1.28
C VAL A 268 4.09 -24.66 0.59
N GLY A 269 3.89 -25.73 1.34
CA GLY A 269 3.79 -27.09 0.81
C GLY A 269 2.39 -27.43 0.27
N VAL A 270 2.21 -28.63 -0.28
CA VAL A 270 0.95 -29.11 -0.91
C VAL A 270 -0.28 -28.90 -0.01
N THR A 271 -0.18 -29.25 1.27
CA THR A 271 -1.29 -29.11 2.24
C THR A 271 -1.69 -27.66 2.47
N THR A 272 -0.72 -26.77 2.62
CA THR A 272 -0.94 -25.34 2.83
C THR A 272 -1.44 -24.68 1.54
N ALA A 273 -0.86 -25.02 0.39
CA ALA A 273 -1.31 -24.57 -0.92
C ALA A 273 -2.77 -24.95 -1.18
N LYS A 274 -3.15 -26.21 -0.91
CA LYS A 274 -4.55 -26.69 -1.03
C LYS A 274 -5.52 -25.88 -0.18
N ARG A 275 -5.12 -25.45 1.03
CA ARG A 275 -5.95 -24.60 1.89
C ARG A 275 -6.10 -23.19 1.32
N ILE A 276 -5.01 -22.60 0.83
CA ILE A 276 -5.03 -21.25 0.25
C ILE A 276 -5.83 -21.25 -1.05
N LEU A 277 -5.58 -22.19 -1.97
CA LEU A 277 -6.25 -22.27 -3.27
C LEU A 277 -7.77 -22.51 -3.19
N ARG A 278 -8.26 -23.13 -2.10
CA ARG A 278 -9.70 -23.28 -1.82
C ARG A 278 -10.37 -21.98 -1.35
N GLY A 279 -9.61 -20.97 -0.94
CA GLY A 279 -10.14 -19.69 -0.51
C GLY A 279 -10.81 -18.94 -1.66
N VAL A 280 -11.86 -18.16 -1.33
CA VAL A 280 -12.50 -17.24 -2.27
C VAL A 280 -11.72 -15.92 -2.26
N TYR A 281 -11.30 -15.47 -3.44
CA TYR A 281 -10.53 -14.24 -3.62
C TYR A 281 -11.22 -13.34 -4.63
N PHE A 282 -11.43 -12.07 -4.26
CA PHE A 282 -12.08 -11.08 -5.13
C PHE A 282 -11.15 -10.52 -6.20
N ASP A 283 -9.83 -10.59 -5.97
CA ASP A 283 -8.79 -10.06 -6.85
C ASP A 283 -7.44 -10.81 -6.66
N ASP A 284 -6.50 -10.63 -7.59
CA ASP A 284 -5.16 -11.26 -7.48
C ASP A 284 -4.39 -10.76 -6.24
N LYS A 285 -4.61 -9.51 -5.82
CA LYS A 285 -3.96 -8.95 -4.63
C LYS A 285 -4.41 -9.63 -3.33
N SER A 286 -5.68 -9.99 -3.19
CA SER A 286 -6.15 -10.73 -2.01
C SER A 286 -5.56 -12.15 -1.95
N PHE A 287 -5.35 -12.79 -3.09
CA PHE A 287 -4.61 -14.06 -3.17
C PHE A 287 -3.14 -13.90 -2.77
N LEU A 288 -2.44 -12.89 -3.29
CA LEU A 288 -1.05 -12.59 -2.93
C LEU A 288 -0.89 -12.26 -1.43
N LYS A 289 -1.86 -11.55 -0.83
CA LYS A 289 -1.89 -11.32 0.62
C LYS A 289 -1.97 -12.61 1.42
N ALA A 290 -2.81 -13.56 0.99
CA ALA A 290 -2.92 -14.86 1.66
C ALA A 290 -1.61 -15.65 1.60
N LEU A 291 -0.91 -15.62 0.45
CA LEU A 291 0.41 -16.24 0.29
C LEU A 291 1.48 -15.57 1.16
N LEU A 292 1.52 -14.24 1.18
CA LEU A 292 2.48 -13.48 2.00
C LEU A 292 2.29 -13.78 3.50
N ASN A 293 1.05 -13.90 3.95
CA ASN A 293 0.73 -14.29 5.33
C ASN A 293 1.17 -15.72 5.65
N ALA A 294 1.00 -16.66 4.71
CA ALA A 294 1.48 -18.03 4.87
C ALA A 294 3.01 -18.10 5.01
N GLU A 295 3.74 -17.33 4.21
CA GLU A 295 5.20 -17.24 4.31
C GLU A 295 5.66 -16.60 5.62
N ARG A 296 4.98 -15.54 6.09
CA ARG A 296 5.24 -14.94 7.41
C ARG A 296 5.03 -15.94 8.54
N ASN A 297 3.95 -16.72 8.50
CA ASN A 297 3.67 -17.74 9.50
C ASN A 297 4.74 -18.84 9.50
N TYR A 298 5.18 -19.28 8.32
CA TYR A 298 6.28 -20.23 8.21
C TYR A 298 7.58 -19.68 8.81
N ILE A 299 7.98 -18.45 8.47
CA ILE A 299 9.20 -17.82 9.02
C ILE A 299 9.11 -17.68 10.54
N ARG A 300 7.95 -17.25 11.07
CA ARG A 300 7.71 -17.11 12.50
C ARG A 300 7.81 -18.44 13.24
N ASN A 301 7.26 -19.51 12.65
CA ASN A 301 7.22 -20.82 13.29
C ASN A 301 8.49 -21.64 13.04
N ARG A 302 9.34 -21.29 12.07
CA ARG A 302 10.58 -22.02 11.73
C ARG A 302 11.51 -22.25 12.94
N LYS A 303 11.52 -21.36 13.94
CA LYS A 303 12.31 -21.52 15.17
C LYS A 303 11.86 -22.69 16.06
N PHE A 304 10.65 -23.22 15.86
CA PHE A 304 10.07 -24.31 16.66
C PHE A 304 10.02 -25.65 15.91
N TRP A 305 10.53 -25.70 14.67
CA TRP A 305 10.47 -26.86 13.77
C TRP A 305 11.87 -27.27 13.31
N SER A 306 12.84 -27.22 14.23
CA SER A 306 14.15 -27.85 14.05
C SER A 306 14.14 -29.27 14.57
#